data_AF-A0A7V4UGR8-F1
#
_entry.id   AF-A0A7V4UGR8-F1
#
_cell.length_a   1.000
_cell.length_b   1.000
_cell.length_c   1.000
_cell.angle_alpha   90.00
_cell.angle_beta   90.00
_cell.angle_gamma   90.00
#
_symmetry.space_group_name_H-M   'P 1'
#
loop_
_entity.id
_entity.type
_entity.pdbx_description
1 polymer ?
#
loop_
_entity_poly.entity_id
_entity_poly.type
_entity_poly.pdbx_seq_one_letter_code
_entity_poly.pdbx_strand_id
1 'polypeptide(L)'
;MVRNVLVLATLWLAVPALAQESGRSLFNGKDLTGWEGNPASWSVQDGAITGVTKDDAPLPYNQFLIWRGGTVKNFELTAKVRQKGNNSGIQYRSK
;
A
#
# COMPACT_ATOMS: atom_id res chain seq x y z
N MET A 1 -20.31 -1.02 -66.44
CA MET A 1 -19.59 -1.99 -65.58
C MET A 1 -19.27 -1.29 -64.27
N VAL A 2 -20.00 -1.60 -63.20
CA VAL A 2 -19.89 -0.94 -61.89
C VAL A 2 -19.09 -1.85 -60.97
N ARG A 3 -17.98 -1.36 -60.41
CA ARG A 3 -17.13 -2.11 -59.48
C ARG A 3 -17.43 -1.62 -58.06
N ASN A 4 -18.22 -2.40 -57.33
CA ASN A 4 -18.53 -2.12 -55.92
C ASN A 4 -17.28 -2.35 -55.06
N VAL A 5 -16.81 -1.29 -54.40
CA VAL A 5 -15.79 -1.36 -53.36
C VAL A 5 -16.51 -1.51 -52.02
N LEU A 6 -16.39 -2.67 -51.38
CA LEU A 6 -16.82 -2.88 -50.00
C LEU A 6 -15.72 -2.35 -49.07
N VAL A 7 -15.97 -1.21 -48.44
CA VAL A 7 -15.15 -0.71 -47.33
C VAL A 7 -15.78 -1.24 -46.03
N LEU A 8 -15.17 -2.24 -45.41
CA LEU A 8 -15.51 -2.63 -44.05
C LEU A 8 -14.91 -1.59 -43.08
N ALA A 9 -15.76 -0.72 -42.53
CA ALA A 9 -15.38 0.14 -41.43
C ALA A 9 -15.44 -0.65 -40.11
N THR A 10 -14.29 -1.07 -39.59
CA THR A 10 -14.18 -1.61 -38.23
C THR A 10 -14.32 -0.47 -37.22
N LEU A 11 -15.44 -0.42 -36.51
CA LEU A 11 -15.61 0.44 -35.33
C LEU A 11 -14.73 -0.11 -34.19
N TRP A 12 -13.67 0.62 -33.84
CA TRP A 12 -12.95 0.41 -32.58
C TRP A 12 -13.81 0.99 -31.44
N LEU A 13 -14.50 0.13 -30.70
CA LEU A 13 -15.07 0.50 -29.42
C LEU A 13 -13.90 0.78 -28.46
N ALA A 14 -13.61 2.05 -28.22
CA ALA A 14 -12.71 2.46 -27.16
C ALA A 14 -13.34 2.07 -25.82
N VAL A 15 -12.86 0.98 -25.23
CA VAL A 15 -13.18 0.66 -23.83
C VAL A 15 -12.56 1.78 -22.99
N PRO A 16 -13.34 2.53 -22.20
CA PRO A 16 -12.75 3.49 -21.29
C PRO A 16 -11.90 2.69 -20.29
N ALA A 17 -10.59 2.85 -20.37
CA ALA A 17 -9.71 2.41 -19.31
C ALA A 17 -10.11 3.21 -18.07
N LEU A 18 -10.76 2.56 -17.10
CA LEU A 18 -10.84 3.11 -15.76
C LEU A 18 -9.39 3.33 -15.34
N ALA A 19 -8.98 4.60 -15.25
CA ALA A 19 -7.64 4.95 -14.84
C ALA A 19 -7.43 4.34 -13.45
N GLN A 20 -6.59 3.30 -13.39
CA GLN A 20 -6.10 2.78 -12.13
C GLN A 20 -5.30 3.93 -11.52
N GLU A 21 -5.87 4.61 -10.52
CA GLU A 21 -5.19 5.66 -9.75
C GLU A 21 -3.80 5.14 -9.37
N SER A 22 -2.75 5.75 -9.94
CA SER A 22 -1.37 5.33 -9.74
C SER A 22 -0.90 5.84 -8.38
N GLY A 23 -1.39 5.21 -7.31
CA GLY A 23 -0.96 5.49 -5.96
C GLY A 23 0.54 5.26 -5.79
N ARG A 24 1.20 6.07 -4.95
CA ARG A 24 2.59 5.85 -4.57
C ARG A 24 2.66 4.67 -3.59
N SER A 25 3.43 3.64 -3.93
CA SER A 25 3.74 2.59 -2.95
C SER A 25 4.60 3.16 -1.82
N LEU A 26 4.14 3.01 -0.58
CA LEU A 26 4.89 3.42 0.62
C LEU A 26 5.88 2.34 1.09
N PHE A 27 5.64 1.08 0.70
CA PHE A 27 6.48 -0.06 1.04
C PHE A 27 7.13 -0.62 -0.23
N ASN A 28 8.43 -0.90 -0.15
CA ASN A 28 9.22 -1.38 -1.29
C ASN A 28 9.15 -2.90 -1.51
N GLY A 29 8.44 -3.64 -0.66
CA GLY A 29 8.29 -5.09 -0.74
C GLY A 29 9.44 -5.90 -0.14
N LYS A 30 10.50 -5.25 0.35
CA LYS A 30 11.77 -5.91 0.70
C LYS A 30 12.24 -5.60 2.11
N ASP A 31 12.23 -4.33 2.49
CA ASP A 31 12.79 -3.86 3.75
C ASP A 31 12.08 -2.60 4.26
N LEU A 32 12.54 -2.08 5.40
CA LEU A 32 11.98 -0.91 6.07
C LEU A 32 12.63 0.40 5.62
N THR A 33 13.27 0.47 4.44
CA THR A 33 13.83 1.72 3.92
C THR A 33 12.74 2.79 3.83
N GLY A 34 12.99 3.95 4.45
CA GLY A 34 12.00 5.04 4.53
C GLY A 34 11.01 4.89 5.69
N TRP A 35 11.19 3.91 6.57
CA TRP A 35 10.43 3.73 7.79
C TRP A 35 11.35 3.77 9.01
N GLU A 36 10.84 4.25 10.13
CA GLU A 36 11.57 4.36 11.40
C GLU A 36 10.74 3.75 12.52
N GLY A 37 11.35 2.89 13.32
CA GLY A 37 10.71 2.22 14.45
C GLY A 37 11.70 1.32 15.16
N ASN A 38 11.28 0.73 16.28
CA ASN A 38 12.12 -0.19 17.04
C ASN A 38 12.38 -1.48 16.23
N PRO A 39 13.65 -1.79 15.86
CA PRO A 39 13.97 -2.98 15.07
C PRO A 39 13.71 -4.30 15.83
N ALA A 40 13.58 -4.26 17.15
CA ALA A 40 13.18 -5.43 17.94
C ALA A 40 11.70 -5.79 17.76
N SER A 41 10.87 -4.83 17.32
CA SER A 41 9.42 -5.00 17.15
C SER A 41 9.00 -5.08 15.70
N TRP A 42 9.78 -4.49 14.77
CA TRP A 42 9.40 -4.33 13.37
C TRP A 42 10.41 -4.97 12.43
N SER A 43 9.88 -5.75 11.48
CA SER A 43 10.67 -6.41 10.44
C SER A 43 9.82 -6.59 9.17
N VAL A 44 10.43 -7.13 8.11
CA VAL A 44 9.71 -7.61 6.93
C VAL A 44 9.71 -9.13 6.96
N GLN A 45 8.53 -9.73 6.87
CA GLN A 45 8.33 -11.19 6.83
C GLN A 45 7.36 -11.51 5.72
N ASP A 46 7.68 -12.50 4.89
CA ASP A 46 6.85 -12.93 3.74
C ASP A 46 6.42 -11.78 2.81
N GLY A 47 7.32 -10.80 2.62
CA GLY A 47 7.03 -9.62 1.79
C GLY A 47 5.99 -8.67 2.39
N ALA A 48 5.80 -8.68 3.72
CA ALA A 48 4.92 -7.76 4.44
C ALA A 48 5.63 -7.14 5.66
N ILE A 49 5.36 -5.85 5.90
CA ILE A 49 5.74 -5.20 7.16
C ILE A 49 5.03 -5.93 8.30
N THR A 50 5.80 -6.41 9.28
CA THR A 50 5.30 -7.22 10.39
C THR A 50 5.75 -6.61 11.72
N GLY A 51 4.77 -6.31 12.57
CA GLY A 51 4.97 -5.88 13.95
C GLY A 51 4.67 -7.01 14.92
N VAL A 52 5.56 -7.27 15.87
CA VAL A 52 5.39 -8.33 16.87
C VAL A 52 5.66 -7.77 18.27
N THR A 53 4.75 -8.07 19.20
CA THR A 53 4.95 -7.93 20.64
C THR A 53 5.17 -9.30 21.25
N LYS A 54 5.95 -9.38 22.33
CA LYS A 54 6.20 -10.63 23.05
C LYS A 54 5.47 -10.61 24.39
N ASP A 55 4.86 -11.73 24.77
CA ASP A 55 4.09 -11.84 26.01
C ASP A 55 4.99 -11.74 27.26
N ASP A 56 6.25 -12.19 27.15
CA ASP A 56 7.26 -12.14 28.21
C ASP A 56 7.93 -10.76 28.38
N ALA A 57 7.66 -9.84 27.47
CA ALA A 57 8.20 -8.48 27.47
C ALA A 57 7.13 -7.48 26.97
N PRO A 58 6.07 -7.25 27.76
CA PRO A 58 4.99 -6.36 27.35
C PRO A 58 5.52 -4.93 27.14
N LEU A 59 4.96 -4.25 26.13
CA LEU A 59 5.33 -2.87 25.85
C LEU A 59 4.76 -1.95 26.95
N PRO A 60 5.59 -1.10 27.58
CA PRO A 60 5.11 -0.13 28.58
C PRO A 60 4.24 0.97 27.95
N TYR A 61 4.37 1.19 26.65
CA TYR A 61 3.58 2.11 25.84
C TYR A 61 3.58 1.66 24.38
N ASN A 62 2.61 2.13 23.60
CA ASN A 62 2.53 1.80 22.17
C ASN A 62 3.77 2.28 21.42
N GLN A 63 4.43 1.36 20.72
CA GLN A 63 5.52 1.68 19.80
C GLN A 63 5.01 1.62 18.35
N PHE A 64 5.45 2.56 17.53
CA PHE A 64 4.98 2.72 16.16
C PHE A 64 6.11 2.53 15.16
N LEU A 65 5.74 2.04 13.97
CA LEU A 65 6.55 2.18 12.78
C LEU A 65 6.06 3.40 12.00
N ILE A 66 6.94 4.37 11.80
CA ILE A 66 6.61 5.68 11.25
C ILE A 66 7.23 5.78 9.86
N TRP A 67 6.39 6.02 8.84
CA TRP A 67 6.89 6.34 7.51
C TRP A 67 7.53 7.73 7.49
N ARG A 68 8.76 7.82 6.98
CA ARG A 68 9.58 9.04 6.95
C ARG A 68 9.65 9.71 5.57
N GLY A 69 8.80 9.30 4.64
CA GLY A 69 8.77 9.87 3.29
C GLY A 69 8.10 11.26 3.17
N GLY A 70 7.84 11.93 4.29
CA GLY A 70 7.36 13.31 4.37
C GLY A 70 5.94 13.48 4.90
N THR A 71 5.47 14.73 4.94
CA THR A 71 4.11 15.07 5.36
C THR A 71 3.14 15.01 4.18
N VAL A 72 2.05 14.28 4.35
CA VAL A 72 0.96 14.19 3.37
C VAL A 72 -0.25 15.04 3.79
N LYS A 73 -0.93 15.65 2.82
CA LYS A 73 -2.17 16.43 3.05
C LYS A 73 -3.41 15.57 2.87
N ASN A 74 -4.08 15.69 1.73
CA ASN A 74 -5.24 14.87 1.38
C ASN A 74 -4.71 13.63 0.64
N PHE A 75 -5.16 12.46 1.04
CA PHE A 75 -4.73 11.21 0.46
C PHE A 75 -5.84 10.17 0.58
N GLU A 76 -5.80 9.18 -0.30
CA GLU A 76 -6.44 7.89 -0.12
C GLU A 76 -5.35 6.89 0.29
N LEU A 77 -5.61 6.10 1.32
CA LEU A 77 -4.69 5.05 1.77
C LEU A 77 -5.32 3.69 1.51
N THR A 78 -4.68 2.90 0.66
CA THR A 78 -5.00 1.50 0.47
C THR A 78 -3.95 0.63 1.16
N ALA A 79 -4.39 -0.31 1.99
CA ALA A 79 -3.52 -1.29 2.63
C ALA A 79 -4.22 -2.64 2.73
N LYS A 80 -3.44 -3.72 2.61
CA LYS A 80 -3.88 -5.07 2.98
C LYS A 80 -3.28 -5.38 4.35
N VAL A 81 -4.11 -5.76 5.30
CA VAL A 81 -3.69 -5.99 6.69
C VAL A 81 -4.09 -7.40 7.10
N ARG A 82 -3.19 -8.07 7.82
CA ARG A 82 -3.47 -9.31 8.55
C ARG A 82 -3.09 -9.08 10.01
N GLN A 83 -3.99 -9.41 10.92
CA GLN A 83 -3.76 -9.35 12.36
C GLN A 83 -3.88 -10.74 12.97
N LYS A 84 -3.03 -11.03 13.96
CA LYS A 84 -3.19 -12.13 14.90
C LYS A 84 -3.02 -11.58 16.32
N GLY A 85 -3.81 -12.06 17.27
CA GLY A 85 -3.80 -11.56 18.64
C GLY A 85 -4.71 -10.35 18.83
N ASN A 86 -4.33 -9.44 19.74
CA ASN A 86 -5.26 -8.49 20.34
C ASN A 86 -5.61 -7.28 19.45
N ASN A 87 -4.68 -6.33 19.27
CA ASN A 87 -4.98 -5.05 18.59
C ASN A 87 -3.80 -4.59 17.70
N SER A 88 -4.14 -3.91 16.60
CA SER A 88 -3.21 -3.17 15.75
C SER A 88 -3.94 -1.96 15.14
N GLY A 89 -3.21 -1.06 14.49
CA GLY A 89 -3.83 0.10 13.85
C GLY A 89 -2.87 0.92 13.00
N ILE A 90 -3.43 1.65 12.05
CA ILE A 90 -2.71 2.66 11.27
C ILE A 90 -3.15 4.03 11.79
N GLN A 91 -2.19 4.81 12.28
CA GLN A 91 -2.44 6.19 12.66
C GLN A 91 -1.95 7.14 11.57
N TYR A 92 -2.71 8.20 11.37
CA TYR A 92 -2.33 9.32 10.51
C TYR A 92 -2.54 10.62 11.27
N ARG A 93 -1.71 11.64 10.97
CA ARG A 93 -1.73 12.95 11.64
C ARG A 93 -1.48 12.89 13.17
N SER A 94 -0.73 11.89 13.64
CA SER A 94 -0.22 11.85 15.01
C SER A 94 0.68 13.05 15.31
N LYS A 95 0.67 13.54 16.55
CA LYS A 95 1.48 14.65 17.06
C LYS A 95 2.29 14.21 18.26
#